data_AF-A0A3P1VMJ7-F1
#
_entry.id   AF-A0A3P1VMJ7-F1
#
_cell.length_a   1.000
_cell.length_b   1.000
_cell.length_c   1.000
_cell.angle_alpha   90.00
_cell.angle_beta   90.00
_cell.angle_gamma   90.00
#
_symmetry.space_group_name_H-M   'P 1'
#
loop_
_entity.id
_entity.type
_entity.pdbx_description
1 polymer ?
#
loop_
_entity_poly.entity_id
_entity_poly.type
_entity_poly.pdbx_seq_one_letter_code
_entity_poly.pdbx_strand_id
1 'polypeptide(L)'
;LHTSFKQAKRENNRLLKNANLELIQLMEQGDQVVKSPWSSWQFGMNYFYSNWRGAYKGRGDKKEKYPYEGILERDSNEMNRYISLDSQFYGSALALSTNPRSAATNARRGITNYGIASTELVKEPIVELELSAGIRPKVVNKADLNLVPKAANVPTLPDPV
;
A
#
# COMPACT_ATOMS: atom_id res chain seq x y z
N LEU A 1 -73.38 37.58 -7.56
CA LEU A 1 -73.13 36.12 -7.70
C LEU A 1 -72.32 35.78 -8.95
N HIS A 2 -72.80 36.09 -10.16
CA HIS A 2 -72.11 35.70 -11.41
C HIS A 2 -70.75 36.40 -11.63
N THR A 3 -70.61 37.66 -11.21
CA THR A 3 -69.35 38.43 -11.27
C THR A 3 -68.31 37.91 -10.27
N SER A 4 -68.73 37.67 -9.03
CA SER A 4 -67.90 37.09 -7.96
C SER A 4 -67.39 35.70 -8.33
N PHE A 5 -68.22 34.86 -8.96
CA PHE A 5 -67.80 33.54 -9.46
C PHE A 5 -66.76 33.65 -10.60
N LYS A 6 -66.95 34.57 -11.54
CA LYS A 6 -65.96 34.85 -12.60
C LYS A 6 -64.64 35.36 -12.02
N GLN A 7 -64.68 36.17 -10.96
CA GLN A 7 -63.50 36.67 -10.27
C GLN A 7 -62.77 35.55 -9.53
N ALA A 8 -63.48 34.74 -8.74
CA ALA A 8 -62.91 33.58 -8.05
C ALA A 8 -62.25 32.58 -9.03
N LYS A 9 -62.86 32.35 -10.20
CA LYS A 9 -62.26 31.49 -11.25
C LYS A 9 -60.97 32.08 -11.81
N ARG A 10 -60.89 33.39 -12.00
CA ARG A 10 -59.66 34.07 -12.46
C ARG A 10 -58.55 34.01 -11.42
N GLU A 11 -58.89 34.21 -10.15
CA GLU A 11 -57.95 34.13 -9.03
C GLU A 11 -57.42 32.71 -8.84
N ASN A 12 -58.28 31.69 -8.88
CA ASN A 12 -57.86 30.28 -8.87
C ASN A 12 -56.89 29.94 -10.00
N ASN A 13 -57.19 30.38 -11.23
CA ASN A 13 -56.30 30.16 -12.38
C ASN A 13 -54.95 30.87 -12.22
N ARG A 14 -54.92 32.05 -11.57
CA ARG A 14 -53.67 32.77 -11.28
C ARG A 14 -52.83 32.03 -10.24
N LEU A 15 -53.46 31.58 -9.15
CA LEU A 15 -52.80 30.82 -8.10
C LEU A 15 -52.21 29.51 -8.63
N LEU A 16 -52.96 28.78 -9.47
CA LEU A 16 -52.48 27.56 -10.12
C LEU A 16 -51.25 27.82 -11.02
N LYS A 17 -51.25 28.93 -11.77
CA LYS A 17 -50.09 29.30 -12.60
C LYS A 17 -48.87 29.65 -11.75
N ASN A 18 -49.05 30.39 -10.67
CA ASN A 18 -47.97 30.73 -9.76
C ASN A 18 -47.38 29.48 -9.08
N ALA A 19 -48.22 28.59 -8.55
CA ALA A 19 -47.77 27.35 -7.94
C ALA A 19 -47.00 26.46 -8.94
N ASN A 20 -47.45 26.39 -10.20
CA ASN A 20 -46.73 25.66 -11.25
C ASN A 20 -45.35 26.29 -11.54
N LEU A 21 -45.27 27.62 -11.57
CA LEU A 21 -43.99 28.32 -11.78
C LEU A 21 -43.04 28.11 -10.59
N GLU A 22 -43.54 28.17 -9.36
CA GLU A 22 -42.76 27.87 -8.16
C GLU A 22 -42.24 26.43 -8.15
N LEU A 23 -43.08 25.45 -8.54
CA LEU A 23 -42.64 24.06 -8.69
C LEU A 23 -41.55 23.90 -9.76
N ILE A 24 -41.72 24.56 -10.92
CA ILE A 24 -40.70 24.55 -11.98
C ILE A 24 -39.41 25.19 -11.47
N GLN A 25 -39.49 26.32 -10.77
CA GLN A 25 -38.33 26.99 -10.18
C GLN A 25 -37.64 26.14 -9.11
N LEU A 26 -38.39 25.45 -8.26
CA LEU A 26 -37.82 24.54 -7.25
C LEU A 26 -37.17 23.30 -7.88
N MET A 27 -37.71 22.83 -9.01
CA MET A 27 -37.12 21.74 -9.79
C MET A 27 -35.91 22.22 -10.61
N GLU A 28 -35.90 23.47 -11.07
CA GLU A 28 -34.81 24.11 -11.83
C GLU A 28 -33.65 24.56 -10.92
N GLN A 29 -33.96 25.04 -9.72
CA GLN A 29 -32.99 25.23 -8.62
C GLN A 29 -32.53 23.89 -8.01
N GLY A 30 -33.01 22.76 -8.55
CA GLY A 30 -32.81 21.41 -8.04
C GLY A 30 -31.35 20.96 -8.02
N ASP A 31 -30.61 21.45 -7.03
CA ASP A 31 -29.40 20.86 -6.46
C ASP A 31 -29.11 21.55 -5.12
N GLN A 32 -29.78 21.11 -4.03
CA GLN A 32 -29.40 21.54 -2.68
C GLN A 32 -28.40 20.54 -2.09
N VAL A 33 -27.20 21.02 -1.75
CA VAL A 33 -26.20 20.21 -1.04
C VAL A 33 -26.58 20.18 0.44
N VAL A 34 -27.24 19.11 0.88
CA VAL A 34 -27.43 18.85 2.32
C VAL A 34 -26.08 18.45 2.91
N LYS A 35 -25.56 19.26 3.84
CA LYS A 35 -24.26 18.99 4.47
C LYS A 35 -24.33 17.68 5.26
N SER A 36 -23.34 16.83 5.08
CA SER A 36 -23.28 15.52 5.74
C SER A 36 -22.96 15.66 7.24
N PRO A 37 -23.55 14.83 8.13
CA PRO A 37 -23.20 14.81 9.56
C PRO A 37 -21.73 14.43 9.80
N TRP A 38 -21.14 14.81 10.92
CA TRP A 38 -19.73 14.52 11.27
C TRP A 38 -19.30 13.04 11.10
N SER A 39 -20.21 12.08 11.32
CA SER A 39 -19.94 10.66 11.14
C SER A 39 -19.61 10.25 9.70
N SER A 40 -20.03 11.02 8.70
CA SER A 40 -19.79 10.70 7.30
C SER A 40 -18.34 10.87 6.89
N TRP A 41 -17.58 11.75 7.54
CA TRP A 41 -16.19 12.05 7.19
C TRP A 41 -15.27 10.85 7.47
N GLN A 42 -15.51 10.14 8.58
CA GLN A 42 -14.70 8.99 8.99
C GLN A 42 -14.84 7.78 8.04
N PHE A 43 -15.98 7.64 7.37
CA PHE A 43 -16.29 6.51 6.47
C PHE A 43 -16.48 6.92 5.00
N GLY A 44 -16.22 8.19 4.65
CA GLY A 44 -16.41 8.71 3.30
C GLY A 44 -17.86 8.64 2.77
N MET A 45 -18.86 8.68 3.65
CA MET A 45 -20.28 8.53 3.30
C MET A 45 -20.96 9.87 2.95
N ASN A 46 -20.77 10.38 1.74
CA ASN A 46 -21.38 11.67 1.36
C ASN A 46 -22.82 11.55 0.81
N TYR A 47 -23.84 11.94 1.58
CA TYR A 47 -25.24 11.93 1.13
C TYR A 47 -25.54 13.10 0.19
N PHE A 48 -25.25 12.93 -1.10
CA PHE A 48 -25.62 13.89 -2.15
C PHE A 48 -26.78 13.31 -2.96
N TYR A 49 -27.94 13.97 -2.86
CA TYR A 49 -29.13 13.65 -3.64
C TYR A 49 -29.26 14.67 -4.76
N SER A 50 -29.01 14.28 -6.01
CA SER A 50 -29.39 15.10 -7.17
C SER A 50 -30.72 14.62 -7.72
N ASN A 51 -31.65 15.54 -7.95
CA ASN A 51 -32.92 15.30 -8.65
C ASN A 51 -33.70 14.06 -8.19
N TRP A 52 -34.04 14.00 -6.90
CA TRP A 52 -35.05 13.16 -6.21
C TRP A 52 -35.15 11.63 -6.51
N ARG A 53 -34.36 11.09 -7.45
CA ARG A 53 -34.46 9.73 -8.01
C ARG A 53 -33.10 9.05 -8.23
N GLY A 54 -31.97 9.68 -7.91
CA GLY A 54 -30.65 9.11 -8.21
C GLY A 54 -29.50 9.59 -7.33
N ALA A 55 -28.38 8.86 -7.42
CA ALA A 55 -27.11 9.29 -6.84
C ALA A 55 -26.54 10.48 -7.62
N TYR A 56 -25.90 11.42 -6.90
CA TYR A 56 -25.26 12.59 -7.48
C TYR A 56 -24.28 12.25 -8.62
N LYS A 57 -24.20 13.12 -9.64
CA LYS A 57 -23.29 12.96 -10.79
C LYS A 57 -21.86 12.64 -10.31
N GLY A 58 -21.29 11.53 -10.77
CA GLY A 58 -19.95 11.06 -10.35
C GLY A 58 -19.96 10.07 -9.17
N ARG A 59 -21.12 9.65 -8.65
CA ARG A 59 -21.25 8.43 -7.84
C ARG A 59 -21.63 7.24 -8.74
N GLY A 60 -20.82 6.19 -8.72
CA GLY A 60 -21.15 4.89 -9.34
C GLY A 60 -20.01 4.30 -10.17
N ASP A 61 -19.20 5.16 -10.80
CA ASP A 61 -18.07 4.75 -11.63
C ASP A 61 -16.85 4.32 -10.79
N LYS A 62 -16.82 4.59 -9.48
CA LYS A 62 -15.62 4.32 -8.65
C LYS A 62 -15.14 2.87 -8.74
N LYS A 63 -16.04 1.89 -8.84
CA LYS A 63 -15.69 0.46 -8.96
C LYS A 63 -15.11 0.12 -10.34
N GLU A 64 -15.60 0.76 -11.39
CA GLU A 64 -15.13 0.57 -12.77
C GLU A 64 -13.84 1.35 -13.04
N LYS A 65 -13.72 2.56 -12.49
CA LYS A 65 -12.59 3.47 -12.63
C LYS A 65 -11.42 3.14 -11.69
N TYR A 66 -11.71 2.64 -10.50
CA TYR A 66 -10.72 2.24 -9.50
C TYR A 66 -10.96 0.78 -9.08
N PRO A 67 -10.69 -0.18 -9.98
CA PRO A 67 -10.77 -1.58 -9.64
C PRO A 67 -9.75 -1.92 -8.55
N TYR A 68 -10.18 -2.71 -7.57
CA TYR A 68 -9.30 -3.18 -6.51
C TYR A 68 -8.38 -4.27 -7.05
N GLU A 69 -7.08 -3.99 -7.19
CA GLU A 69 -6.08 -4.94 -7.73
C GLU A 69 -5.60 -5.97 -6.69
N GLY A 70 -6.03 -5.85 -5.43
CA GLY A 70 -5.60 -6.72 -4.34
C GLY A 70 -4.45 -6.16 -3.51
N ILE A 71 -3.98 -6.99 -2.58
CA ILE A 71 -2.79 -6.71 -1.77
C ILE A 71 -1.60 -7.36 -2.48
N LEU A 72 -0.51 -6.59 -2.66
CA LEU A 72 0.74 -7.14 -3.19
C LEU A 72 1.46 -7.96 -2.11
N GLU A 73 1.82 -9.19 -2.44
CA GLU A 73 2.47 -10.13 -1.54
C GLU A 73 4.00 -10.12 -1.75
N ARG A 74 4.75 -10.07 -0.65
CA ARG A 74 6.21 -10.13 -0.67
C ARG A 74 6.67 -11.58 -0.89
N ASP A 75 7.81 -11.75 -1.55
CA ASP A 75 8.45 -13.07 -1.71
C ASP A 75 8.62 -13.75 -0.34
N SER A 76 8.37 -15.06 -0.24
CA SER A 76 8.53 -15.81 1.01
C SER A 76 9.98 -15.80 1.50
N ASN A 77 10.95 -15.76 0.58
CA ASN A 77 12.35 -15.58 0.91
C ASN A 77 12.67 -14.10 1.12
N GLU A 78 13.13 -13.75 2.32
CA GLU A 78 13.46 -12.37 2.67
C GLU A 78 14.64 -11.81 1.88
N MET A 79 15.63 -12.64 1.55
CA MET A 79 16.84 -12.19 0.83
C MET A 79 16.51 -11.72 -0.59
N ASN A 80 15.55 -12.36 -1.26
CA ASN A 80 15.13 -12.01 -2.62
C ASN A 80 14.54 -10.59 -2.71
N ARG A 81 14.06 -10.04 -1.58
CA ARG A 81 13.38 -8.74 -1.53
C ARG A 81 14.32 -7.54 -1.60
N TYR A 82 15.61 -7.76 -1.40
CA TYR A 82 16.63 -6.70 -1.30
C TYR A 82 17.69 -6.76 -2.41
N ILE A 83 17.43 -7.52 -3.48
CA ILE A 83 18.35 -7.61 -4.62
C ILE A 83 18.11 -6.43 -5.57
N SER A 84 19.17 -5.67 -5.85
CA SER A 84 19.14 -4.58 -6.84
C SER A 84 18.86 -5.11 -8.24
N LEU A 85 18.12 -4.34 -9.04
CA LEU A 85 17.85 -4.59 -10.46
C LEU A 85 19.13 -4.74 -11.32
N ASP A 86 20.22 -4.10 -10.91
CA ASP A 86 21.51 -4.13 -11.62
C ASP A 86 22.42 -5.26 -11.16
N SER A 87 22.01 -6.02 -10.14
CA SER A 87 22.76 -7.16 -9.66
C SER A 87 22.71 -8.31 -10.67
N GLN A 88 23.83 -8.98 -10.86
CA GLN A 88 23.88 -10.23 -11.65
C GLN A 88 22.91 -11.29 -11.11
N PHE A 89 22.68 -11.30 -9.79
CA PHE A 89 21.75 -12.22 -9.14
C PHE A 89 20.28 -11.94 -9.48
N TYR A 90 19.92 -10.71 -9.86
CA TYR A 90 18.54 -10.35 -10.15
C TYR A 90 18.01 -11.07 -11.40
N GLY A 91 18.83 -11.15 -12.45
CA GLY A 91 18.44 -11.81 -13.71
C GLY A 91 18.70 -13.32 -13.73
N SER A 92 19.58 -13.83 -12.86
CA SER A 92 20.05 -15.22 -12.91
C SER A 92 19.52 -16.12 -11.80
N ALA A 93 19.36 -15.59 -10.58
CA ALA A 93 19.01 -16.39 -9.40
C ALA A 93 17.53 -16.25 -9.00
N LEU A 94 16.89 -15.15 -9.37
CA LEU A 94 15.48 -14.91 -9.07
C LEU A 94 14.56 -15.57 -10.11
N ALA A 95 13.57 -16.31 -9.63
CA ALA A 95 12.53 -16.85 -10.49
C ALA A 95 11.72 -15.73 -11.14
N LEU A 96 11.47 -15.87 -12.44
CA LEU A 96 10.66 -14.92 -13.20
C LEU A 96 9.22 -15.41 -13.28
N SER A 97 8.26 -14.50 -13.10
CA SER A 97 6.85 -14.80 -13.32
C SER A 97 6.08 -13.54 -13.71
N THR A 98 4.79 -13.70 -13.99
CA THR A 98 3.85 -12.62 -14.36
C THR A 98 2.69 -12.61 -13.36
N ASN A 99 3.01 -12.68 -12.07
CA ASN A 99 2.02 -12.64 -11.00
C ASN A 99 1.61 -11.17 -10.72
N PRO A 100 0.37 -10.76 -11.07
CA PRO A 100 -0.08 -9.38 -10.85
C PRO A 100 -0.11 -8.97 -9.38
N ARG A 101 -0.21 -9.93 -8.46
CA ARG A 101 -0.25 -9.73 -7.00
C ARG A 101 1.12 -9.85 -6.33
N SER A 102 2.21 -10.06 -7.05
CA SER A 102 3.54 -10.04 -6.43
C SER A 102 3.97 -8.60 -6.14
N ALA A 103 4.67 -8.37 -5.03
CA ALA A 103 5.35 -7.13 -4.73
C ALA A 103 6.77 -7.06 -5.33
N ALA A 104 7.26 -8.13 -5.94
CA ALA A 104 8.62 -8.24 -6.46
C ALA A 104 8.65 -8.05 -7.99
N THR A 105 9.52 -7.17 -8.48
CA THR A 105 9.55 -6.77 -9.90
C THR A 105 9.92 -7.93 -10.85
N ASN A 106 10.75 -8.89 -10.41
CA ASN A 106 11.11 -10.10 -11.16
C ASN A 106 9.89 -11.01 -11.42
N ALA A 107 8.95 -11.03 -10.47
CA ALA A 107 7.72 -11.82 -10.52
C ALA A 107 6.54 -11.06 -11.14
N ARG A 108 6.73 -9.81 -11.58
CA ARG A 108 5.74 -9.01 -12.32
C ARG A 108 6.19 -8.72 -13.75
N ARG A 109 6.93 -9.65 -14.37
CA ARG A 109 7.49 -9.44 -15.71
C ARG A 109 6.37 -9.25 -16.73
N GLY A 110 6.40 -8.11 -17.43
CA GLY A 110 5.41 -7.72 -18.44
C GLY A 110 4.22 -6.93 -17.90
N ILE A 111 4.18 -6.65 -16.60
CA ILE A 111 3.13 -5.82 -15.97
C ILE A 111 3.72 -4.45 -15.69
N THR A 112 3.32 -3.45 -16.46
CA THR A 112 3.89 -2.09 -16.37
C THR A 112 3.14 -1.17 -15.42
N ASN A 113 1.90 -1.52 -15.05
CA ASN A 113 1.00 -0.63 -14.33
C ASN A 113 0.81 -1.07 -12.88
N TYR A 114 0.65 -0.08 -11.99
CA TYR A 114 0.29 -0.25 -10.59
C TYR A 114 -1.02 0.53 -10.36
N GLY A 115 -2.15 -0.08 -10.70
CA GLY A 115 -3.44 0.60 -10.75
C GLY A 115 -3.48 1.72 -11.79
N ILE A 116 -3.98 2.87 -11.36
CA ILE A 116 -4.24 4.05 -12.19
C ILE A 116 -3.01 4.95 -12.41
N ALA A 117 -1.93 4.71 -11.67
CA ALA A 117 -0.74 5.54 -11.72
C ALA A 117 0.34 4.87 -12.57
N SER A 118 1.01 5.66 -13.41
CA SER A 118 2.26 5.27 -14.04
C SER A 118 3.43 5.75 -13.17
N THR A 119 4.47 4.94 -13.10
CA THR A 119 5.70 5.27 -12.39
C THR A 119 6.88 4.97 -13.28
N GLU A 120 7.83 5.88 -13.36
CA GLU A 120 9.12 5.65 -14.00
C GLU A 120 10.19 5.40 -12.95
N LEU A 121 11.04 4.40 -13.19
CA LEU A 121 12.12 4.07 -12.28
C LEU A 121 13.31 5.00 -12.52
N VAL A 122 13.66 5.82 -11.53
CA VAL A 122 14.86 6.67 -11.56
C VAL A 122 15.94 6.01 -10.71
N LYS A 123 17.12 5.79 -11.31
CA LYS A 123 18.28 5.20 -10.61
C LYS A 123 19.19 6.29 -10.07
N GLU A 124 19.68 6.07 -8.86
CA GLU A 124 20.74 6.89 -8.26
C GLU A 124 22.09 6.55 -8.90
N PRO A 125 23.02 7.52 -9.02
CA PRO A 125 24.37 7.26 -9.47
C PRO A 125 25.12 6.35 -8.49
N ILE A 126 25.93 5.42 -9.02
CA ILE A 126 26.74 4.50 -8.21
C ILE A 126 27.87 5.28 -7.54
N VAL A 127 27.96 5.18 -6.21
CA VAL A 127 29.05 5.76 -5.42
C VAL A 127 29.96 4.63 -4.94
N GLU A 128 31.27 4.79 -5.11
CA GLU A 128 32.26 3.83 -4.62
C GLU A 128 32.46 4.01 -3.11
N LEU A 129 32.47 2.90 -2.39
CA LEU A 129 32.66 2.88 -0.94
C LEU A 129 33.86 1.98 -0.61
N GLU A 130 34.97 2.60 -0.23
CA GLU A 130 36.17 1.87 0.17
C GLU A 130 36.13 1.53 1.67
N LEU A 131 36.18 0.24 1.99
CA LEU A 131 36.23 -0.25 3.37
C LEU A 131 37.61 -0.87 3.66
N SER A 132 38.45 -0.19 4.44
CA SER A 132 39.72 -0.75 4.89
C SER A 132 39.55 -1.46 6.25
N ALA A 133 39.80 -2.76 6.31
CA ALA A 133 39.85 -3.50 7.57
C ALA A 133 41.29 -3.53 8.11
N GLY A 134 41.52 -2.94 9.28
CA GLY A 134 42.81 -3.02 9.97
C GLY A 134 42.97 -4.35 10.71
N ILE A 135 43.85 -5.24 10.23
CA ILE A 135 44.18 -6.49 10.93
C ILE A 135 45.46 -6.28 11.75
N ARG A 136 45.38 -6.47 13.07
CA ARG A 136 46.53 -6.47 13.98
C ARG A 136 46.78 -7.89 14.52
N PRO A 137 47.62 -8.71 13.87
CA PRO A 137 47.88 -10.06 14.34
C PRO A 137 48.69 -10.04 15.65
N LYS A 138 48.27 -10.83 16.64
CA LYS A 138 49.04 -11.06 17.88
C LYS A 138 49.92 -12.29 17.68
N VAL A 139 51.23 -12.11 17.65
CA VAL A 139 52.19 -13.22 17.63
C VAL A 139 52.21 -13.88 19.02
N VAL A 140 51.92 -15.18 19.08
CA VAL A 140 52.01 -15.98 20.32
C VAL A 140 53.27 -16.83 20.24
N ASN A 141 54.33 -16.41 20.92
CA ASN A 141 55.51 -17.26 21.13
C ASN A 141 55.16 -18.33 22.17
N LYS A 142 54.98 -19.56 21.71
CA LYS A 142 54.93 -20.74 22.59
C LYS A 142 56.36 -21.25 22.74
N ALA A 143 57.00 -20.94 23.86
CA ALA A 143 58.24 -21.61 24.22
C ALA A 143 57.91 -23.05 24.65
N ASP A 144 58.73 -24.01 24.26
CA ASP A 144 58.57 -25.40 24.68
C ASP A 144 58.76 -25.51 26.20
N LEU A 145 57.74 -26.02 26.91
CA LEU A 145 57.85 -26.35 28.32
C LEU A 145 58.65 -27.64 28.47
N ASN A 146 59.94 -27.52 28.79
CA ASN A 146 60.81 -28.66 29.05
C ASN A 146 60.59 -29.17 30.49
N LEU A 147 59.48 -29.88 30.71
CA LEU A 147 59.14 -30.48 32.00
C LEU A 147 59.92 -31.78 32.18
N VAL A 148 60.89 -31.79 33.10
CA VAL A 148 61.60 -33.01 33.49
C VAL A 148 60.65 -33.85 34.37
N PRO A 149 60.26 -35.07 33.95
CA PRO A 149 59.40 -35.93 34.74
C PRO A 149 60.11 -36.35 36.03
N LYS A 150 59.41 -36.24 37.16
CA LYS A 150 59.94 -36.68 38.46
C LYS A 150 60.03 -38.20 38.45
N ALA A 151 61.20 -38.74 38.78
CA ALA A 151 61.43 -40.18 38.83
C ALA A 151 60.42 -40.85 39.79
N ALA A 152 59.77 -41.91 39.31
CA ALA A 152 58.85 -42.71 40.09
C ALA A 152 59.61 -43.46 41.19
N ASN A 153 59.15 -43.38 42.43
CA ASN A 153 59.76 -44.12 43.53
C ASN A 153 59.34 -45.60 43.41
N VAL A 154 60.28 -46.47 43.02
CA VAL A 154 60.04 -47.91 42.94
C VAL A 154 60.24 -48.51 44.34
N PRO A 155 59.21 -49.12 44.96
CA PRO A 155 59.37 -49.75 46.26
C PRO A 155 60.26 -50.99 46.15
N THR A 156 61.22 -51.12 47.06
CA THR A 156 62.05 -52.33 47.19
C THR A 156 61.26 -53.41 47.90
N LEU A 157 61.09 -54.55 47.24
CA LEU A 157 60.48 -55.74 47.82
C LEU A 157 61.42 -56.38 48.84
N PRO A 158 60.91 -56.82 50.01
CA PRO A 158 61.72 -57.54 50.98
C PRO A 158 62.01 -58.96 50.52
N ASP A 159 63.18 -59.49 50.90
CA ASP A 159 63.61 -60.83 50.54
C ASP A 159 62.77 -61.91 51.28
N PRO A 160 62.39 -62.99 50.59
CA PRO A 160 61.60 -64.06 51.18
C PRO A 160 62.41 -64.89 52.18
N VAL A 161 61.75 -65.28 53.28
CA VAL A 161 62.25 -66.16 54.35
C VAL A 161 62.08 -67.63 53.94
#